data_AF-A0A183ERA4-F1
#
_entry.id   AF-A0A183ERA4-F1
#
_cell.length_a   1.000
_cell.length_b   1.000
_cell.length_c   1.000
_cell.angle_alpha   90.00
_cell.angle_beta   90.00
_cell.angle_gamma   90.00
#
_symmetry.space_group_name_H-M   'P 1'
#
loop_
_entity.id
_entity.type
_entity.pdbx_description
1 polymer ?
#
loop_
_entity_poly.entity_id
_entity_poly.type
_entity_poly.pdbx_seq_one_letter_code
_entity_poly.pdbx_strand_id
1 'polypeptide(L)'
;LLTQLSSRSNRRLLMGLQMADIAPALATFSHRLIPLPGQEHKNFADVVMLERISKQTVILPTKTRPRKLVFHGSDGKDYPFLFKGQEDLHLDERIMQLLRICNMMLAEKERDWPSYTAQHYSVTPLGSRSGLIEWVEGATSIFQVYRKWQLRQAPASEIERPSELFMKKLKAYFLDNKLPLQSLADRQKWPHTALKNVIQVLIDETPKDLLSRFYSYSTNISCFFPRHLVLDESCGFVLEAQTRGSV
;
A
#
# COMPACT_ATOMS: atom_id res chain seq x y z
N LEU A 1 -28.43 -13.71 14.95
CA LEU A 1 -27.62 -13.26 13.78
C LEU A 1 -26.64 -12.14 14.14
N LEU A 2 -27.08 -11.01 14.72
CA LEU A 2 -26.18 -9.90 15.14
C LEU A 2 -25.15 -10.28 16.21
N THR A 3 -25.48 -11.19 17.13
CA THR A 3 -24.59 -11.69 18.19
C THR A 3 -23.49 -12.64 17.70
N GLN A 4 -23.73 -13.38 16.60
CA GLN A 4 -22.70 -14.20 15.95
C GLN A 4 -21.72 -13.37 15.11
N LEU A 5 -22.13 -12.17 14.68
CA LEU A 5 -21.28 -11.23 13.97
C LEU A 5 -20.35 -10.45 14.92
N SER A 6 -20.76 -10.22 16.18
CA SER A 6 -19.93 -9.49 17.15
C SER A 6 -18.78 -10.33 17.74
N SER A 7 -18.96 -11.65 17.91
CA SER A 7 -17.91 -12.53 18.43
C SER A 7 -16.76 -12.80 17.44
N ARG A 8 -16.96 -12.49 16.15
CA ARG A 8 -15.92 -12.55 15.11
C ARG A 8 -15.02 -11.32 15.07
N SER A 9 -15.36 -10.25 15.78
CA SER A 9 -14.68 -8.96 15.73
C SER A 9 -13.26 -8.94 16.33
N ASN A 10 -12.85 -9.99 17.06
CA ASN A 10 -11.60 -9.99 17.84
C ASN A 10 -10.47 -10.87 17.32
N ARG A 11 -10.57 -11.42 16.11
CA ARG A 11 -9.41 -12.06 15.47
C ARG A 11 -9.01 -11.26 14.23
N ARG A 12 -7.82 -10.63 14.28
CA ARG A 12 -7.13 -9.99 13.14
C ARG A 12 -6.67 -11.04 12.11
N LEU A 13 -7.55 -11.95 11.73
CA LEU A 13 -7.34 -12.95 10.71
C LEU A 13 -8.00 -12.46 9.43
N LEU A 14 -7.39 -12.78 8.29
CA LEU A 14 -8.03 -12.65 6.98
C LEU A 14 -9.38 -13.38 7.05
N MET A 15 -10.47 -12.61 7.02
CA MET A 15 -11.81 -13.20 7.12
C MET A 15 -12.18 -13.72 5.73
N GLY A 16 -12.04 -15.03 5.56
CA GLY A 16 -12.52 -15.73 4.38
C GLY A 16 -14.04 -15.71 4.33
N LEU A 17 -14.58 -15.42 3.16
CA LEU A 17 -16.00 -15.39 2.87
C LEU A 17 -16.29 -16.21 1.62
N GLN A 18 -17.38 -16.95 1.63
CA GLN A 18 -17.86 -17.63 0.44
C GLN A 18 -18.63 -16.64 -0.45
N MET A 19 -18.31 -16.63 -1.73
CA MET A 19 -18.97 -15.80 -2.73
C MET A 19 -20.46 -16.13 -2.82
N ALA A 20 -20.83 -17.40 -2.67
CA ALA A 20 -22.22 -17.86 -2.69
C ALA A 20 -23.09 -17.16 -1.63
N ASP A 21 -22.53 -16.83 -0.48
CA ASP A 21 -23.24 -16.18 0.63
C ASP A 21 -23.47 -14.67 0.39
N ILE A 22 -22.71 -14.05 -0.51
CA ILE A 22 -22.66 -12.59 -0.68
C ILE A 22 -23.23 -12.17 -2.03
N ALA A 23 -22.83 -12.87 -3.08
CA ALA A 23 -23.20 -12.59 -4.46
C ALA A 23 -23.37 -13.92 -5.21
N PRO A 24 -24.50 -14.63 -5.02
CA PRO A 24 -24.72 -15.94 -5.64
C PRO A 24 -24.63 -15.89 -7.16
N ALA A 25 -25.09 -14.79 -7.79
CA ALA A 25 -24.97 -14.58 -9.23
C ALA A 25 -23.51 -14.56 -9.73
N LEU A 26 -22.59 -14.00 -8.94
CA LEU A 26 -21.15 -13.99 -9.24
C LEU A 26 -20.50 -15.34 -8.94
N ALA A 27 -21.03 -16.11 -7.99
CA ALA A 27 -20.53 -17.44 -7.66
C ALA A 27 -20.84 -18.47 -8.75
N THR A 28 -21.98 -18.33 -9.43
CA THR A 28 -22.38 -19.16 -10.59
C THR A 28 -21.92 -18.58 -11.92
N PHE A 29 -21.26 -17.42 -11.91
CA PHE A 29 -20.84 -16.74 -13.14
C PHE A 29 -19.77 -17.56 -13.87
N SER A 30 -20.05 -17.87 -15.13
CA SER A 30 -19.14 -18.58 -16.04
C SER A 30 -19.27 -18.04 -17.48
N HIS A 31 -19.28 -16.72 -17.65
CA HIS A 31 -19.53 -16.09 -18.95
C HIS A 31 -18.23 -15.54 -19.58
N ARG A 32 -17.82 -16.12 -20.71
CA ARG A 32 -16.52 -15.90 -21.37
C ARG A 32 -16.40 -14.64 -22.24
N LEU A 33 -17.45 -13.81 -22.31
CA LEU A 33 -17.49 -12.65 -23.22
C LEU A 33 -17.21 -11.31 -22.54
N ILE A 34 -16.86 -11.29 -21.25
CA ILE A 34 -16.55 -10.05 -20.52
C ILE A 34 -15.03 -9.95 -20.38
N PRO A 35 -14.37 -8.86 -20.84
CA PRO A 35 -12.94 -8.67 -20.62
C PRO A 35 -12.63 -8.43 -19.14
N LEU A 36 -11.43 -8.82 -18.67
CA LEU A 36 -11.01 -8.43 -17.33
C LEU A 36 -10.89 -6.89 -17.23
N PRO A 37 -11.28 -6.30 -16.08
CA PRO A 37 -11.13 -4.87 -15.84
C PRO A 37 -9.68 -4.40 -16.04
N GLY A 38 -9.51 -3.17 -16.51
CA GLY A 38 -8.19 -2.54 -16.56
C GLY A 38 -7.34 -2.79 -17.80
N GLN A 39 -7.94 -3.37 -18.85
CA GLN A 39 -7.27 -3.68 -20.10
C GLN A 39 -7.59 -2.70 -21.23
N GLU A 40 -8.06 -1.49 -20.91
CA GLU A 40 -8.49 -0.49 -21.89
C GLU A 40 -7.37 0.01 -22.80
N HIS A 41 -6.12 -0.22 -22.42
CA HIS A 41 -4.92 0.17 -23.17
C HIS A 41 -4.35 -0.97 -24.02
N LYS A 42 -4.91 -2.18 -23.96
CA LYS A 42 -4.45 -3.33 -24.76
C LYS A 42 -5.15 -3.37 -26.11
N ASN A 43 -4.46 -3.91 -27.12
CA ASN A 43 -5.08 -4.25 -28.39
C ASN A 43 -6.11 -5.36 -28.18
N PHE A 44 -7.18 -5.36 -28.97
CA PHE A 44 -8.25 -6.36 -28.89
C PHE A 44 -7.76 -7.82 -28.95
N ALA A 45 -6.68 -8.08 -29.69
CA ALA A 45 -6.08 -9.41 -29.80
C ALA A 45 -5.47 -9.92 -28.48
N ASP A 46 -5.06 -9.02 -27.59
CA ASP A 46 -4.34 -9.33 -26.34
C ASP A 46 -5.23 -9.23 -25.09
N VAL A 47 -6.52 -8.95 -25.27
CA VAL A 47 -7.48 -8.80 -24.17
C VAL A 47 -7.81 -10.16 -23.58
N VAL A 48 -7.53 -10.32 -22.29
CA VAL A 48 -7.87 -11.53 -21.54
C VAL A 48 -9.32 -11.44 -21.07
N MET A 49 -10.11 -12.48 -21.35
CA MET A 49 -11.51 -12.56 -20.94
C MET A 49 -11.64 -13.13 -19.53
N LEU A 50 -12.64 -12.67 -18.80
CA LEU A 50 -13.03 -13.24 -17.51
C LEU A 50 -13.68 -14.61 -17.76
N GLU A 51 -13.08 -15.67 -17.22
CA GLU A 51 -13.67 -17.01 -17.26
C GLU A 51 -14.59 -17.25 -16.07
N ARG A 52 -14.11 -16.95 -14.86
CA ARG A 52 -14.86 -17.12 -13.61
C ARG A 52 -14.28 -16.27 -12.48
N ILE A 53 -15.05 -16.09 -11.43
CA ILE A 53 -14.62 -15.41 -10.20
C ILE A 53 -14.35 -16.48 -9.13
N SER A 54 -13.33 -16.28 -8.31
CA SER A 54 -13.03 -17.20 -7.20
C SER A 54 -14.21 -17.30 -6.23
N LYS A 55 -14.50 -18.52 -5.80
CA LYS A 55 -15.57 -18.81 -4.82
C LYS A 55 -15.24 -18.28 -3.44
N GLN A 56 -13.96 -18.00 -3.16
CA GLN A 56 -13.51 -17.48 -1.88
C GLN A 56 -13.02 -16.06 -2.03
N THR A 57 -13.46 -15.19 -1.14
CA THR A 57 -13.03 -13.79 -1.05
C THR A 57 -12.46 -13.53 0.32
N VAL A 58 -11.52 -12.59 0.40
CA VAL A 58 -10.83 -12.29 1.66
C VAL A 58 -11.08 -10.85 2.04
N ILE A 59 -11.56 -10.60 3.26
CA ILE A 59 -11.61 -9.24 3.81
C ILE A 59 -10.26 -8.90 4.44
N LEU A 60 -9.69 -7.76 4.03
CA LEU A 60 -8.48 -7.25 4.66
C LEU A 60 -8.83 -6.59 6.01
N PRO A 61 -8.05 -6.84 7.08
CA PRO A 61 -8.33 -6.32 8.41
C PRO A 61 -7.89 -4.84 8.56
N THR A 62 -8.44 -3.95 7.72
CA THR A 62 -8.21 -2.50 7.77
C THR A 62 -9.50 -1.76 8.14
N LYS A 63 -9.41 -0.44 8.37
CA LYS A 63 -10.56 0.41 8.73
C LYS A 63 -11.69 0.32 7.69
N THR A 64 -11.34 0.33 6.41
CA THR A 64 -12.30 0.32 5.29
C THR A 64 -12.69 -1.08 4.86
N ARG A 65 -12.09 -2.13 5.45
CA ARG A 65 -12.40 -3.56 5.22
C ARG A 65 -12.61 -3.92 3.74
N PRO A 66 -11.67 -3.55 2.84
CA PRO A 66 -11.79 -3.85 1.43
C PRO A 66 -11.70 -5.36 1.18
N ARG A 67 -12.29 -5.82 0.09
CA ARG A 67 -12.40 -7.25 -0.25
C ARG A 67 -11.39 -7.58 -1.35
N LYS A 68 -10.49 -8.52 -1.10
CA LYS A 68 -9.65 -9.12 -2.13
C LYS A 68 -10.47 -10.16 -2.90
N LEU A 69 -10.71 -9.87 -4.17
CA LEU A 69 -11.35 -10.73 -5.17
C LEU A 69 -10.25 -11.32 -6.06
N VAL A 70 -10.50 -12.49 -6.63
CA VAL A 70 -9.61 -13.09 -7.63
C VAL A 70 -10.45 -13.45 -8.84
N PHE A 71 -10.05 -12.93 -9.99
CA PHE A 71 -10.63 -13.24 -11.29
C PHE A 71 -9.75 -14.25 -12.00
N HIS A 72 -10.36 -15.25 -12.63
CA HIS A 72 -9.64 -16.22 -13.45
C HIS A 72 -9.80 -15.81 -14.91
N GLY A 73 -8.67 -15.58 -15.58
CA GLY A 73 -8.63 -15.20 -16.99
C GLY A 73 -8.76 -16.40 -17.92
N SER A 74 -9.17 -16.14 -19.17
CA SER A 74 -9.21 -17.13 -20.25
C SER A 74 -7.85 -17.70 -20.62
N ASP A 75 -6.76 -17.04 -20.20
CA ASP A 75 -5.38 -17.51 -20.33
C ASP A 75 -4.95 -18.46 -19.18
N GLY A 76 -5.87 -18.77 -18.26
CA GLY A 76 -5.63 -19.65 -17.12
C GLY A 76 -4.90 -18.99 -15.96
N LYS A 77 -4.69 -17.66 -15.98
CA LYS A 77 -4.02 -16.93 -14.89
C LYS A 77 -5.01 -16.33 -13.90
N ASP A 78 -4.53 -16.14 -12.69
CA ASP A 78 -5.26 -15.51 -11.59
C ASP A 78 -4.93 -14.02 -11.52
N TYR A 79 -5.96 -13.19 -11.54
CA TYR A 79 -5.89 -11.74 -11.49
C TYR A 79 -6.53 -11.25 -10.19
N PRO A 80 -5.73 -11.01 -9.15
CA PRO A 80 -6.25 -10.49 -7.89
C PRO A 80 -6.61 -9.00 -8.02
N PHE A 81 -7.76 -8.63 -7.47
CA PHE A 81 -8.24 -7.25 -7.39
C PHE A 81 -8.70 -6.93 -5.96
N LEU A 82 -8.50 -5.68 -5.57
CA LEU A 82 -9.05 -5.10 -4.36
C LEU A 82 -10.34 -4.36 -4.69
N PHE A 83 -11.46 -4.88 -4.21
CA PHE A 83 -12.71 -4.16 -4.24
C PHE A 83 -12.79 -3.18 -3.07
N LYS A 84 -12.95 -1.91 -3.41
CA LYS A 84 -13.20 -0.83 -2.46
C LYS A 84 -14.64 -0.35 -2.59
N GLY A 85 -15.37 -0.44 -1.48
CA GLY A 85 -16.74 0.09 -1.38
C GLY A 85 -16.76 1.33 -0.50
N GLN A 86 -17.63 2.28 -0.84
CA GLN A 86 -17.79 3.58 -0.17
C GLN A 86 -16.61 4.55 -0.36
N GLU A 87 -15.77 4.33 -1.39
CA GLU A 87 -14.69 5.22 -1.79
C GLU A 87 -14.90 5.61 -3.26
N ASP A 88 -14.64 6.88 -3.58
CA ASP A 88 -14.61 7.36 -4.95
C ASP A 88 -13.21 7.16 -5.52
N LEU A 89 -13.09 6.39 -6.61
CA LEU A 89 -11.81 6.02 -7.23
C LEU A 89 -11.52 6.77 -8.52
N HIS A 90 -12.37 7.73 -8.93
CA HIS A 90 -12.14 8.47 -10.18
C HIS A 90 -10.84 9.26 -10.15
N LEU A 91 -10.48 9.87 -9.00
CA LEU A 91 -9.22 10.59 -8.88
C LEU A 91 -8.01 9.65 -9.05
N ASP A 92 -8.06 8.48 -8.40
CA ASP A 92 -6.99 7.47 -8.50
C ASP A 92 -6.85 6.97 -9.95
N GLU A 93 -7.97 6.73 -10.65
CA GLU A 93 -7.98 6.37 -12.07
C GLU A 93 -7.26 7.43 -12.93
N ARG A 94 -7.54 8.73 -12.72
CA ARG A 94 -6.89 9.81 -13.48
C ARG A 94 -5.40 9.90 -13.19
N ILE A 95 -4.98 9.67 -11.95
CA ILE A 95 -3.55 9.65 -11.60
C ILE A 95 -2.85 8.47 -12.30
N MET A 96 -3.45 7.27 -12.31
CA MET A 96 -2.87 6.12 -13.00
C MET A 96 -2.80 6.33 -14.52
N GLN A 97 -3.81 6.99 -15.11
CA GLN A 97 -3.79 7.39 -16.53
C GLN A 97 -2.66 8.38 -16.83
N LEU A 98 -2.46 9.38 -15.95
CA LEU A 98 -1.36 10.34 -16.09
C LEU A 98 -0.01 9.63 -16.03
N LEU A 99 0.22 8.75 -15.05
CA LEU A 99 1.47 7.99 -14.94
C LEU A 99 1.73 7.13 -16.18
N ARG A 100 0.69 6.54 -16.77
CA ARG A 100 0.81 5.82 -18.04
C ARG A 100 1.28 6.73 -19.17
N ILE A 101 0.71 7.93 -19.30
CA ILE A 101 1.13 8.91 -20.32
C ILE A 101 2.59 9.33 -20.08
N CYS A 102 2.97 9.60 -18.83
CA CYS A 102 4.36 9.91 -18.47
C CYS A 102 5.30 8.79 -18.89
N ASN A 103 4.95 7.54 -18.62
CA ASN A 103 5.76 6.38 -19.03
C ASN A 103 5.88 6.27 -20.56
N MET A 104 4.82 6.57 -21.30
CA MET A 104 4.87 6.60 -22.77
C MET A 104 5.81 7.68 -23.29
N MET A 105 5.81 8.86 -22.67
CA MET A 105 6.72 9.96 -23.01
C MET A 105 8.17 9.64 -22.63
N LEU A 106 8.37 8.94 -21.51
CA LEU A 106 9.68 8.51 -21.05
C LEU A 106 10.20 7.29 -21.80
N ALA A 107 9.40 6.60 -22.62
CA ALA A 107 9.82 5.41 -23.36
C ALA A 107 10.65 5.79 -24.61
N GLU A 108 11.89 6.26 -24.40
CA GLU A 108 12.88 6.43 -25.47
C GLU A 108 13.61 5.12 -25.79
N LYS A 109 13.93 4.91 -27.09
CA LYS A 109 14.41 3.62 -27.62
C LYS A 109 15.89 3.33 -27.40
N GLU A 110 16.74 4.34 -27.19
CA GLU A 110 18.19 4.15 -27.04
C GLU A 110 18.70 5.01 -25.90
N ARG A 111 19.03 4.37 -24.77
CA ARG A 111 19.67 5.01 -23.62
C ARG A 111 20.73 4.08 -23.03
N ASP A 112 21.84 4.66 -22.60
CA ASP A 112 22.90 3.97 -21.85
C ASP A 112 22.50 3.66 -20.39
N TRP A 113 21.35 4.19 -19.96
CA TRP A 113 20.81 4.15 -18.60
C TRP A 113 19.58 3.23 -18.53
N PRO A 114 19.27 2.65 -17.36
CA PRO A 114 18.06 1.85 -17.18
C PRO A 114 16.78 2.65 -17.50
N SER A 115 15.74 1.94 -17.96
CA SER A 115 14.49 2.58 -18.36
C SER A 115 13.74 3.16 -17.15
N TYR A 116 13.51 4.47 -17.16
CA TYR A 116 12.64 5.16 -16.21
C TYR A 116 11.19 4.73 -16.43
N THR A 117 10.64 4.00 -15.46
CA THR A 117 9.22 3.61 -15.48
C THR A 117 8.59 3.82 -14.11
N ALA A 118 7.58 4.67 -14.06
CA ALA A 118 6.71 4.79 -12.90
C ALA A 118 5.78 3.57 -12.85
N GLN A 119 5.94 2.74 -11.83
CA GLN A 119 5.05 1.60 -11.61
C GLN A 119 3.62 2.12 -11.40
N HIS A 120 2.69 1.64 -12.23
CA HIS A 120 1.27 1.98 -12.16
C HIS A 120 0.46 0.69 -12.16
N TYR A 121 -0.77 0.77 -11.65
CA TYR A 121 -1.68 -0.36 -11.55
C TYR A 121 -3.04 0.04 -12.10
N SER A 122 -3.85 -0.93 -12.49
CA SER A 122 -5.17 -0.62 -13.00
C SER A 122 -6.16 -0.22 -11.90
N VAL A 123 -6.96 0.80 -12.19
CA VAL A 123 -8.10 1.23 -11.38
C VAL A 123 -9.33 1.26 -12.27
N THR A 124 -10.38 0.55 -11.89
CA THR A 124 -11.66 0.53 -12.62
C THR A 124 -12.78 1.00 -11.70
N PRO A 125 -13.24 2.27 -11.81
CA PRO A 125 -14.41 2.73 -11.08
C PRO A 125 -15.65 1.98 -11.59
N LEU A 126 -16.47 1.50 -10.66
CA LEU A 126 -17.74 0.82 -10.95
C LEU A 126 -18.95 1.75 -10.74
N GLY A 127 -18.73 2.92 -10.14
CA GLY A 127 -19.72 3.94 -9.85
C GLY A 127 -19.11 5.06 -9.02
N SER A 128 -19.94 5.99 -8.52
CA SER A 128 -19.47 7.16 -7.75
C SER A 128 -18.83 6.82 -6.39
N ARG A 129 -19.04 5.60 -5.88
CA ARG A 129 -18.64 5.19 -4.52
C ARG A 129 -18.11 3.77 -4.44
N SER A 130 -17.67 3.20 -5.57
CA SER A 130 -17.11 1.86 -5.59
C SER A 130 -16.22 1.66 -6.80
N GLY A 131 -15.21 0.81 -6.64
CA GLY A 131 -14.39 0.39 -7.75
C GLY A 131 -13.44 -0.75 -7.40
N LEU A 132 -12.68 -1.14 -8.40
CA LEU A 132 -11.67 -2.19 -8.35
C LEU A 132 -10.29 -1.57 -8.52
N ILE A 133 -9.34 -2.05 -7.73
CA ILE A 133 -7.92 -1.71 -7.85
C ILE A 133 -7.16 -3.00 -8.07
N GLU A 134 -6.30 -3.06 -9.07
CA GLU A 134 -5.44 -4.21 -9.31
C GLU A 134 -4.53 -4.48 -8.09
N TRP A 135 -4.41 -5.74 -7.71
CA TRP A 135 -3.55 -6.12 -6.61
C TRP A 135 -2.12 -6.33 -7.10
N VAL A 136 -1.22 -5.47 -6.66
CA VAL A 136 0.22 -5.61 -6.95
C VAL A 136 0.85 -6.63 -6.01
N GLU A 137 1.41 -7.69 -6.57
CA GLU A 137 2.18 -8.69 -5.82
C GLU A 137 3.63 -8.27 -5.60
N GLY A 138 4.26 -8.81 -4.55
CA GLY A 138 5.67 -8.50 -4.23
C GLY A 138 5.92 -7.13 -3.58
N ALA A 139 4.91 -6.27 -3.47
CA ALA A 139 5.02 -5.00 -2.77
C ALA A 139 5.14 -5.21 -1.25
N THR A 140 6.21 -4.68 -0.64
CA THR A 140 6.38 -4.61 0.81
C THR A 140 6.35 -3.14 1.23
N SER A 141 5.53 -2.79 2.22
CA SER A 141 5.50 -1.40 2.69
C SER A 141 6.74 -1.06 3.50
N ILE A 142 7.21 0.19 3.42
CA ILE A 142 8.35 0.67 4.21
C ILE A 142 8.10 0.47 5.71
N PHE A 143 6.86 0.66 6.16
CA PHE A 143 6.48 0.39 7.53
C PHE A 143 6.63 -1.09 7.93
N GLN A 144 6.35 -2.04 7.03
CA GLN A 144 6.60 -3.46 7.29
C GLN A 144 8.11 -3.75 7.43
N VAL A 145 8.97 -3.05 6.66
CA VAL A 145 10.43 -3.18 6.81
C VAL A 145 10.87 -2.73 8.20
N TYR A 146 10.43 -1.54 8.63
CA TYR A 146 10.71 -1.02 9.97
C TYR A 146 10.19 -1.95 11.08
N ARG A 147 8.95 -2.42 10.95
CA ARG A 147 8.33 -3.32 11.93
C ARG A 147 9.05 -4.67 12.03
N LYS A 148 9.51 -5.23 10.91
CA LYS A 148 10.33 -6.44 10.91
C LYS A 148 11.64 -6.25 11.67
N TRP A 149 12.27 -5.08 11.56
CA TRP A 149 13.45 -4.77 12.36
C TRP A 149 13.15 -4.65 13.86
N GLN A 150 12.05 -3.99 14.25
CA GLN A 150 11.64 -3.92 15.65
C GLN A 150 11.40 -5.33 16.24
N LEU A 151 10.74 -6.21 15.49
CA LEU A 151 10.47 -7.59 15.90
C LEU A 151 11.72 -8.47 16.04
N ARG A 152 12.85 -8.08 15.45
CA ARG A 152 14.14 -8.77 15.65
C ARG A 152 14.83 -8.34 16.95
N GLN A 153 14.51 -7.15 17.47
CA GLN A 153 15.10 -6.63 18.70
C GLN A 153 14.28 -6.99 19.93
N ALA A 154 12.95 -6.97 19.81
CA ALA A 154 12.04 -7.18 20.92
C ALA A 154 10.81 -8.00 20.48
N PRO A 155 10.19 -8.77 21.40
CA PRO A 155 8.96 -9.48 21.13
C PRO A 155 7.81 -8.52 20.78
N ALA A 156 6.84 -9.01 20.00
CA ALA A 156 5.72 -8.19 19.51
C ALA A 156 4.88 -7.53 20.62
N SER A 157 4.89 -8.06 21.84
CA SER A 157 4.22 -7.53 23.03
C SER A 157 4.84 -6.23 23.54
N GLU A 158 6.13 -6.02 23.31
CA GLU A 158 6.89 -4.86 23.81
C GLU A 158 7.01 -3.74 22.77
N ILE A 159 6.60 -3.99 21.53
CA ILE A 159 6.67 -3.01 20.45
C ILE A 159 5.50 -2.02 20.60
N GLU A 160 5.83 -0.83 21.11
CA GLU A 160 4.93 0.32 21.21
C GLU A 160 4.55 0.85 19.82
N ARG A 161 3.38 1.50 19.73
CA ARG A 161 2.97 2.17 18.48
C ARG A 161 3.85 3.40 18.24
N PRO A 162 4.11 3.80 16.98
CA PRO A 162 4.92 4.99 16.69
C PRO A 162 4.45 6.26 17.41
N SER A 163 3.13 6.44 17.54
CA SER A 163 2.55 7.56 18.28
C SER A 163 2.86 7.52 19.78
N GLU A 164 2.86 6.34 20.38
CA GLU A 164 3.15 6.15 21.82
C GLU A 164 4.63 6.39 22.09
N LEU A 165 5.49 5.83 21.25
CA LEU A 165 6.94 5.97 21.32
C LEU A 165 7.37 7.45 21.20
N PHE A 166 6.81 8.18 20.23
CA PHE A 166 7.04 9.62 20.09
C PHE A 166 6.58 10.40 21.34
N MET A 167 5.35 10.15 21.81
CA MET A 167 4.81 10.84 22.98
C MET A 167 5.58 10.53 24.27
N LYS A 168 6.12 9.31 24.41
CA LYS A 168 6.97 8.91 25.54
C LYS A 168 8.27 9.72 25.58
N LYS A 169 8.96 9.85 24.45
CA LYS A 169 10.18 10.66 24.33
C LYS A 169 9.91 12.15 24.53
N LEU A 170 8.79 12.65 23.98
CA LEU A 170 8.37 14.04 24.19
C LEU A 170 8.10 14.33 25.68
N LYS A 171 7.40 13.43 26.38
CA LYS A 171 7.17 13.54 27.82
C LYS A 171 8.48 13.57 28.62
N ALA A 172 9.44 12.70 28.28
CA ALA A 172 10.75 12.68 28.92
C ALA A 172 11.49 14.02 28.71
N TYR A 173 11.50 14.54 27.48
CA TYR A 173 12.10 15.85 27.19
C TYR A 173 11.47 16.98 28.02
N PHE A 174 10.15 16.98 28.17
CA PHE A 174 9.45 17.99 28.98
C PHE A 174 9.82 17.88 30.46
N LEU A 175 9.96 16.66 30.98
CA LEU A 175 10.37 16.42 32.36
C LEU A 175 11.80 16.91 32.61
N ASP A 176 12.73 16.57 31.71
CA ASP A 176 14.14 16.92 31.80
C ASP A 176 14.37 18.45 31.71
N ASN A 177 13.58 19.12 30.89
CA ASN A 177 13.64 20.57 30.70
C ASN A 177 12.68 21.35 31.61
N LYS A 178 12.03 20.69 32.59
CA LYS A 178 11.08 21.29 33.55
C LYS A 178 9.96 22.09 32.88
N LEU A 179 9.52 21.64 31.71
CA LEU A 179 8.41 22.25 30.98
C LEU A 179 7.06 21.79 31.54
N PRO A 180 6.02 22.64 31.53
CA PRO A 180 4.73 22.30 32.10
C PRO A 180 4.06 21.18 31.30
N LEU A 181 3.83 20.02 31.93
CA LEU A 181 3.20 18.86 31.29
C LEU A 181 1.78 19.13 30.76
N GLN A 182 1.10 20.15 31.28
CA GLN A 182 -0.21 20.60 30.79
C GLN A 182 -0.16 21.06 29.33
N SER A 183 0.98 21.60 28.90
CA SER A 183 1.19 22.01 27.50
C SER A 183 1.36 20.83 26.54
N LEU A 184 1.53 19.59 27.04
CA LEU A 184 1.52 18.40 26.19
C LEU A 184 0.15 18.11 25.58
N ALA A 185 -0.95 18.59 26.18
CA ALA A 185 -2.28 18.42 25.61
C ALA A 185 -2.50 19.28 24.36
N ASP A 186 -1.76 20.39 24.24
CA ASP A 186 -1.94 21.38 23.17
C ASP A 186 -0.73 21.39 22.23
N ARG A 187 -0.90 20.78 21.05
CA ARG A 187 0.16 20.65 20.04
C ARG A 187 0.69 21.99 19.53
N GLN A 188 -0.12 23.05 19.55
CA GLN A 188 0.30 24.36 19.07
C GLN A 188 1.32 25.02 19.99
N LYS A 189 1.36 24.61 21.26
CA LYS A 189 2.27 25.16 22.28
C LYS A 189 3.59 24.40 22.36
N TRP A 190 3.81 23.40 21.51
CA TRP A 190 5.02 22.59 21.56
C TRP A 190 6.22 23.35 20.99
N PRO A 191 7.30 23.52 21.77
CA PRO A 191 8.47 24.23 21.28
C PRO A 191 9.15 23.43 20.16
N HIS A 192 9.47 24.11 19.05
CA HIS A 192 10.12 23.48 17.90
C HIS A 192 11.46 22.81 18.26
N THR A 193 12.18 23.34 19.26
CA THR A 193 13.43 22.76 19.76
C THR A 193 13.21 21.38 20.37
N ALA A 194 12.14 21.20 21.15
CA ALA A 194 11.77 19.88 21.69
C ALA A 194 11.45 18.89 20.58
N LEU A 195 10.70 19.31 19.56
CA LEU A 195 10.33 18.44 18.44
C LEU A 195 11.55 18.00 17.64
N LYS A 196 12.47 18.92 17.33
CA LYS A 196 13.73 18.61 16.64
C LYS A 196 14.58 17.63 17.46
N ASN A 197 14.73 17.87 18.76
CA ASN A 197 15.52 17.00 19.63
C ASN A 197 14.92 15.59 19.73
N VAL A 198 13.60 15.49 19.93
CA VAL A 198 12.92 14.19 19.99
C VAL A 198 13.06 13.44 18.66
N ILE A 199 12.86 14.10 17.52
CA ILE A 199 13.04 13.47 16.20
C ILE A 199 14.49 13.02 16.02
N GLN A 200 15.47 13.85 16.39
CA GLN A 200 16.88 13.50 16.25
C GLN A 200 17.23 12.26 17.08
N VAL A 201 16.79 12.20 18.33
CA VAL A 201 16.96 11.01 19.18
C VAL A 201 16.35 9.76 18.54
N LEU A 202 15.16 9.87 17.94
CA LEU A 202 14.50 8.75 17.26
C LEU A 202 15.21 8.30 15.98
N ILE A 203 15.81 9.25 15.26
CA ILE A 203 16.63 8.97 14.09
C ILE A 203 17.90 8.25 14.53
N ASP A 204 18.55 8.69 15.60
CA ASP A 204 19.80 8.10 16.09
C ASP A 204 19.58 6.69 16.69
N GLU A 205 18.40 6.42 17.25
CA GLU A 205 17.98 5.08 17.68
C GLU A 205 17.69 4.12 16.51
N THR A 206 17.39 4.65 15.31
CA THR A 206 17.01 3.85 14.16
C THR A 206 18.19 3.68 13.19
N PRO A 207 18.59 2.45 12.81
CA PRO A 207 19.68 2.25 11.88
C PRO A 207 19.36 2.85 10.50
N LYS A 208 20.33 3.58 9.96
CA LYS A 208 20.20 4.28 8.67
C LYS A 208 20.21 3.32 7.46
N ASP A 209 20.65 2.09 7.65
CA ASP A 209 20.85 1.08 6.61
C ASP A 209 19.71 0.04 6.55
N LEU A 210 18.54 0.34 7.13
CA LEU A 210 17.40 -0.58 7.14
C LEU A 210 16.92 -0.96 5.74
N LEU A 211 16.79 0.03 4.86
CA LEU A 211 16.34 -0.18 3.50
C LEU A 211 17.40 -0.95 2.69
N SER A 212 18.66 -0.51 2.74
CA SER A 212 19.75 -1.19 2.03
C SER A 212 19.92 -2.65 2.46
N ARG A 213 19.82 -2.94 3.77
CA ARG A 213 19.77 -4.32 4.29
C ARG A 213 18.56 -5.09 3.76
N PHE A 214 17.37 -4.50 3.75
CA PHE A 214 16.19 -5.19 3.24
C PHE A 214 16.36 -5.63 1.79
N TYR A 215 16.98 -4.80 0.95
CA TYR A 215 17.28 -5.14 -0.44
C TYR A 215 18.35 -6.22 -0.57
N SER A 216 19.40 -6.22 0.27
CA SER A 216 20.45 -7.24 0.21
C SER A 216 19.95 -8.64 0.60
N TYR A 217 18.93 -8.74 1.45
CA TYR A 217 18.30 -10.01 1.81
C TYR A 217 17.24 -10.49 0.81
N SER A 218 16.81 -9.64 -0.12
CA SER A 218 15.64 -9.91 -0.98
C SER A 218 15.92 -10.89 -2.12
N THR A 219 17.14 -10.92 -2.69
CA THR A 219 17.59 -11.88 -3.73
C THR A 219 19.12 -11.78 -3.97
N ASN A 220 19.69 -12.73 -4.74
CA ASN A 220 21.08 -12.76 -5.22
C ASN A 220 21.69 -11.37 -5.52
N ILE A 221 22.98 -11.21 -5.21
CA ILE A 221 23.78 -9.97 -5.37
C ILE A 221 23.65 -9.34 -6.77
N SER A 222 23.41 -10.15 -7.82
CA SER A 222 23.19 -9.70 -9.20
C SER A 222 21.92 -8.87 -9.42
N CYS A 223 20.94 -8.93 -8.52
CA CYS A 223 19.70 -8.14 -8.58
C CYS A 223 19.74 -6.87 -7.71
N PHE A 224 20.81 -6.67 -6.93
CA PHE A 224 20.93 -5.58 -5.96
C PHE A 224 21.15 -4.22 -6.63
N PHE A 225 22.12 -4.12 -7.54
CA PHE A 225 22.46 -2.87 -8.23
C PHE A 225 21.33 -2.32 -9.13
N PRO A 226 20.64 -3.15 -9.96
CA PRO A 226 19.55 -2.64 -10.79
C PRO A 226 18.37 -2.12 -9.99
N ARG A 227 18.04 -2.75 -8.84
CA ARG A 227 16.89 -2.33 -8.01
C ARG A 227 17.17 -1.06 -7.20
N HIS A 228 18.40 -0.88 -6.72
CA HIS A 228 18.76 0.35 -5.99
C HIS A 228 18.71 1.58 -6.92
N LEU A 229 19.22 1.46 -8.14
CA LEU A 229 19.14 2.52 -9.16
C LEU A 229 17.67 2.85 -9.49
N VAL A 230 16.84 1.83 -9.72
CA VAL A 230 15.41 2.02 -10.03
C VAL A 230 14.66 2.72 -8.88
N LEU A 231 15.00 2.48 -7.61
CA LEU A 231 14.33 3.12 -6.47
C LEU A 231 14.74 4.56 -6.25
N ASP A 232 16.03 4.88 -6.32
CA ASP A 232 16.51 6.26 -6.18
C ASP A 232 15.88 7.16 -7.27
N GLU A 233 15.72 6.61 -8.47
CA GLU A 233 15.11 7.31 -9.60
C GLU A 233 13.57 7.36 -9.54
N SER A 234 12.92 6.29 -9.05
CA SER A 234 11.46 6.27 -8.85
C SER A 234 11.00 7.17 -7.70
N CYS A 235 11.79 7.31 -6.63
CA CYS A 235 11.49 8.18 -5.50
C CYS A 235 11.58 9.68 -5.85
N GLY A 236 12.46 10.06 -6.78
CA GLY A 236 12.58 11.44 -7.27
C GLY A 236 11.26 11.96 -7.85
N PHE A 237 10.56 11.15 -8.64
CA PHE A 237 9.30 11.53 -9.28
C PHE A 237 8.14 11.71 -8.27
N VAL A 238 8.10 10.88 -7.21
CA VAL A 238 7.03 10.95 -6.19
C VAL A 238 7.22 12.13 -5.24
N LEU A 239 8.46 12.47 -4.87
CA LEU A 239 8.76 13.58 -3.96
C LEU A 239 8.51 14.96 -4.60
N GLU A 240 8.71 15.10 -5.92
CA GLU A 240 8.42 16.35 -6.64
C GLU A 240 6.91 16.59 -6.83
N ALA A 241 6.11 15.53 -6.99
CA ALA A 241 4.65 15.63 -7.09
C ALA A 241 4.00 16.08 -5.77
N GLN A 242 4.58 15.73 -4.62
CA GLN A 242 4.03 16.04 -3.30
C GLN A 242 4.44 17.43 -2.78
N THR A 243 5.50 18.02 -3.32
CA THR A 243 6.01 19.34 -2.92
C THR A 243 5.39 20.51 -3.69
N ARG A 244 4.77 20.26 -4.86
CA ARG A 244 4.08 21.29 -5.66
C ARG A 244 2.57 21.40 -5.43
N GLY A 245 1.98 20.54 -4.59
CA GLY A 245 0.56 20.57 -4.21
C GLY A 245 0.23 21.50 -3.03
N SER A 246 1.11 22.44 -2.70
CA SER A 246 0.90 23.45 -1.64
C SER A 246 1.30 24.83 -2.16
N VAL A 247 0.56 25.32 -3.14
CA VAL A 247 0.40 26.75 -3.46
C VAL A 247 -1.07 26.99 -3.75
#